data_AF-A0AAE2VD85-F1
#
_entry.id   AF-A0AAE2VD85-F1
#
_cell.length_a   1.000
_cell.length_b   1.000
_cell.length_c   1.000
_cell.angle_alpha   90.00
_cell.angle_beta   90.00
_cell.angle_gamma   90.00
#
_symmetry.space_group_name_H-M   'P 1'
#
loop_
_entity.id
_entity.type
_entity.pdbx_description
1 polymer ?
#
loop_
_entity_poly.entity_id
_entity_poly.type
_entity_poly.pdbx_seq_one_letter_code
_entity_poly.pdbx_strand_id
1 'polypeptide(L)'
;MKQRIILGAVAILFILVACLVVRGFLKSRSGYEVLVKSMDSWQQADAPLGYPLNFASLSENPSEDAQIPNFDSRLIQLSAFERARVPVTTRMHSAMGSEFGALTYNAQPYWADNPKRGGHHTGDDFNGIGGMNTDLGDPVYAVANGLSVYRGEPSKGWGNTLMLAHRDVEGAIFMSMYAHLDQIYTPYGSMVSLGETIGTVGTANLNYPAHLHLEMHRSSGVHIGAGYTKVLGDRVDPSHAITQQSTGAPHQLYNSPLAIMMQENLEYTQQNLSIQNQSTQDN
;
A
#
# COMPACT_ATOMS: atom_id res chain seq x y z
N MET A 1 44.37 -46.96 -13.28
CA MET A 1 43.09 -47.06 -12.55
C MET A 1 42.60 -45.71 -12.03
N LYS A 2 43.42 -44.94 -11.30
CA LYS A 2 43.04 -43.62 -10.72
C LYS A 2 42.56 -42.56 -11.74
N GLN A 3 43.20 -42.42 -12.90
CA GLN A 3 42.77 -41.46 -13.93
C GLN A 3 41.37 -41.72 -14.50
N ARG A 4 40.98 -43.00 -14.69
CA ARG A 4 39.64 -43.36 -15.19
C ARG A 4 38.53 -43.05 -14.17
N ILE A 5 38.84 -43.18 -12.89
CA ILE A 5 37.93 -42.83 -11.79
C ILE A 5 37.75 -41.31 -11.70
N ILE A 6 38.83 -40.54 -11.85
CA ILE A 6 38.78 -39.07 -11.82
C ILE A 6 37.99 -38.53 -13.03
N LEU A 7 38.23 -39.03 -14.25
CA LEU A 7 37.44 -38.62 -15.42
C LEU A 7 35.96 -38.97 -15.28
N GLY A 8 35.64 -40.14 -14.72
CA GLY A 8 34.26 -40.53 -14.43
C GLY A 8 33.57 -39.60 -13.43
N ALA A 9 34.27 -39.25 -12.34
CA ALA A 9 33.74 -38.33 -11.34
C ALA A 9 33.52 -36.91 -11.89
N VAL A 10 34.44 -36.41 -12.72
CA VAL A 10 34.30 -35.09 -13.37
C VAL A 10 33.13 -35.09 -14.36
N ALA A 11 32.97 -36.14 -15.15
CA ALA A 11 31.84 -36.27 -16.07
C ALA A 11 30.50 -36.29 -15.34
N ILE A 12 30.39 -37.02 -14.22
CA ILE A 12 29.18 -37.06 -13.38
C ILE A 12 28.87 -35.68 -12.79
N LEU A 13 29.90 -34.96 -12.31
CA LEU A 13 29.73 -33.61 -11.76
C LEU A 13 29.23 -32.63 -12.84
N PHE A 14 29.79 -32.68 -14.04
CA PHE A 14 29.32 -31.85 -15.17
C PHE A 14 27.87 -32.15 -15.54
N ILE A 15 27.47 -33.43 -15.57
CA ILE A 15 26.09 -33.83 -15.84
C ILE A 15 25.16 -33.31 -14.75
N LEU A 16 25.54 -33.43 -13.47
CA LEU A 16 24.75 -32.92 -12.34
C LEU A 16 24.58 -31.40 -12.40
N VAL A 17 25.64 -30.66 -12.70
CA VAL A 17 25.58 -29.20 -12.84
C VAL A 17 24.71 -28.82 -14.04
N ALA A 18 24.85 -29.49 -15.18
CA ALA A 18 24.01 -29.25 -16.35
C ALA A 18 22.53 -29.53 -16.05
N CYS A 19 22.22 -30.63 -15.36
CA CYS A 19 20.86 -30.94 -14.92
C CYS A 19 20.30 -29.89 -13.96
N LEU A 20 21.11 -29.38 -13.02
CA LEU A 20 20.69 -28.32 -12.09
C LEU A 20 20.45 -26.99 -12.81
N VAL A 21 21.30 -26.62 -13.78
CA VAL A 21 21.13 -25.42 -14.60
C VAL A 21 19.88 -25.52 -15.47
N VAL A 22 19.67 -26.64 -16.15
CA VAL A 22 18.46 -26.88 -16.97
C VAL A 22 17.21 -26.88 -16.09
N ARG A 23 17.25 -27.53 -14.92
CA ARG A 23 16.12 -27.55 -14.00
C ARG A 23 15.84 -26.17 -13.38
N GLY A 24 16.88 -25.39 -13.09
CA GLY A 24 16.77 -23.99 -12.68
C GLY A 24 16.18 -23.11 -13.78
N PHE A 25 16.62 -23.30 -15.03
CA PHE A 25 16.12 -22.57 -16.20
C PHE A 25 14.66 -22.91 -16.52
N LEU A 26 14.28 -24.19 -16.43
CA LEU A 26 12.90 -24.64 -16.63
C LEU A 26 11.98 -24.17 -15.49
N LYS A 27 12.45 -24.17 -14.23
CA LYS A 27 11.71 -23.66 -13.07
C LYS A 27 11.58 -22.13 -13.08
N SER A 28 12.59 -21.42 -13.60
CA SER A 28 12.56 -19.96 -13.79
C SER A 28 11.49 -19.52 -14.79
N ARG A 29 11.18 -20.37 -15.78
CA ARG A 29 10.10 -20.12 -16.76
C ARG A 29 8.70 -20.52 -16.28
N SER A 30 8.55 -21.20 -15.14
CA SER A 30 7.22 -21.48 -14.58
C SER A 30 6.89 -20.44 -13.51
N GLY A 31 6.00 -19.50 -13.82
CA GLY A 31 5.20 -18.85 -12.79
C GLY A 31 5.16 -17.33 -12.73
N TYR A 32 5.63 -16.61 -13.75
CA TYR A 32 5.25 -15.20 -13.90
C TYR A 32 4.69 -14.99 -15.29
N GLU A 33 3.38 -15.20 -15.45
CA GLU A 33 2.65 -14.51 -16.49
C GLU A 33 2.72 -13.02 -16.14
N VAL A 34 3.58 -12.29 -16.83
CA VAL A 34 3.50 -10.84 -16.81
C VAL A 34 2.17 -10.52 -17.49
N LEU A 35 1.19 -10.07 -16.71
CA LEU A 35 -0.08 -9.58 -17.24
C LEU A 35 0.24 -8.31 -18.06
N VAL A 36 0.52 -8.50 -19.35
CA VAL A 36 0.72 -7.40 -20.28
C VAL A 36 -0.65 -6.81 -20.60
N LYS A 37 -0.76 -5.49 -20.46
CA LYS A 37 -1.97 -4.75 -20.84
C LYS A 37 -2.21 -4.90 -22.35
N SER A 38 -3.37 -5.43 -22.74
CA SER A 38 -3.78 -5.48 -24.15
C SER A 38 -3.89 -4.05 -24.71
N MET A 39 -3.46 -3.90 -25.96
CA MET A 39 -3.46 -2.63 -26.72
C MET A 39 -4.37 -2.71 -27.94
N ASP A 40 -5.24 -3.71 -28.04
CA ASP A 40 -5.99 -4.00 -29.28
C ASP A 40 -7.20 -3.05 -29.47
N SER A 41 -7.57 -2.28 -28.44
CA SER A 41 -8.60 -1.24 -28.46
C SER A 41 -8.31 -0.15 -27.43
N TRP A 42 -8.93 1.03 -27.59
CA TRP A 42 -8.78 2.12 -26.64
C TRP A 42 -9.37 1.77 -25.26
N GLN A 43 -10.45 0.99 -25.21
CA GLN A 43 -11.00 0.48 -23.94
C GLN A 43 -10.03 -0.50 -23.25
N GLN A 44 -9.26 -1.29 -24.01
CA GLN A 44 -8.20 -2.16 -23.45
C GLN A 44 -6.99 -1.35 -22.98
N ALA A 45 -6.59 -0.33 -23.74
CA ALA A 45 -5.53 0.59 -23.37
C ALA A 45 -5.91 1.48 -22.16
N ASP A 46 -7.19 1.71 -21.90
CA ASP A 46 -7.69 2.51 -20.78
C ASP A 46 -8.12 1.68 -19.56
N ALA A 47 -8.39 0.38 -19.74
CA ALA A 47 -8.77 -0.49 -18.63
C ALA A 47 -7.70 -0.52 -17.53
N PRO A 48 -8.08 -0.52 -16.24
CA PRO A 48 -7.14 -0.82 -15.16
C PRO A 48 -6.41 -2.12 -15.45
N LEU A 49 -5.11 -2.16 -15.14
CA LEU A 49 -4.36 -3.42 -15.20
C LEU A 49 -5.14 -4.47 -14.37
N GLY A 50 -5.32 -5.68 -14.91
CA GLY A 50 -6.10 -6.74 -14.26
C GLY A 50 -7.63 -6.66 -14.42
N TYR A 51 -8.20 -5.67 -15.12
CA TYR A 51 -9.64 -5.65 -15.39
C TYR A 51 -10.02 -6.77 -16.38
N PRO A 52 -10.99 -7.64 -16.06
CA PRO A 52 -11.42 -8.71 -16.95
C PRO A 52 -12.19 -8.10 -18.12
N LEU A 53 -11.55 -7.98 -19.28
CA LEU A 53 -12.23 -7.59 -20.51
C LEU A 53 -12.78 -8.84 -21.19
N ASN A 54 -14.04 -8.80 -21.61
CA ASN A 54 -14.66 -9.91 -22.33
C ASN A 54 -14.11 -9.97 -23.77
N PHE A 55 -13.03 -10.72 -23.96
CA PHE A 55 -12.33 -10.90 -25.23
C PHE A 55 -13.22 -11.46 -26.36
N ALA A 56 -14.30 -12.18 -26.00
CA ALA A 56 -15.22 -12.76 -26.96
C ALA A 56 -16.15 -11.72 -27.62
N SER A 57 -16.36 -10.56 -26.98
CA SER A 57 -17.32 -9.55 -27.44
C SER A 57 -16.72 -8.43 -28.30
N LEU A 58 -15.39 -8.36 -28.42
CA LEU A 58 -14.67 -7.27 -29.09
C LEU A 58 -13.78 -7.74 -30.25
N SER A 59 -13.71 -9.04 -30.50
CA SER A 59 -12.96 -9.64 -31.61
C SER A 59 -13.90 -10.03 -32.74
N GLU A 60 -13.56 -9.68 -33.99
CA GLU A 60 -14.27 -10.18 -35.18
C GLU A 60 -14.17 -11.71 -35.37
N ASN A 61 -13.25 -12.38 -34.66
CA ASN A 61 -13.12 -13.84 -34.58
C ASN A 61 -12.55 -14.26 -33.21
N PRO A 62 -13.40 -14.48 -32.18
CA PRO A 62 -12.92 -14.86 -30.87
C PRO A 62 -12.49 -16.33 -30.84
N SER A 63 -11.28 -16.62 -30.36
CA SER A 63 -10.84 -17.98 -30.07
C SER A 63 -11.59 -18.51 -28.84
N GLU A 64 -12.19 -19.70 -28.93
CA GLU A 64 -12.91 -20.37 -27.83
C GLU A 64 -12.08 -20.54 -26.55
N ASP A 65 -10.75 -20.45 -26.64
CA ASP A 65 -9.80 -20.64 -25.53
C ASP A 65 -9.37 -19.36 -24.80
N ALA A 66 -9.95 -18.19 -25.10
CA ALA A 66 -9.57 -16.93 -24.43
C ALA A 66 -10.08 -16.90 -22.98
N GLN A 67 -9.30 -17.48 -22.06
CA GLN A 67 -9.57 -17.40 -20.62
C GLN A 67 -9.48 -15.95 -20.15
N ILE A 68 -10.54 -15.46 -19.52
CA ILE A 68 -10.55 -14.16 -18.86
C ILE A 68 -9.61 -14.25 -17.65
N PRO A 69 -8.52 -13.48 -17.58
CA PRO A 69 -7.65 -13.48 -16.42
C PRO A 69 -8.44 -12.98 -15.21
N ASN A 70 -8.23 -13.63 -14.06
CA ASN A 70 -8.86 -13.22 -12.81
C ASN A 70 -8.45 -11.79 -12.46
N PHE A 71 -9.40 -11.01 -11.94
CA PHE A 71 -9.13 -9.65 -11.46
C PHE A 71 -8.04 -9.68 -10.39
N ASP A 72 -6.95 -8.97 -10.63
CA ASP A 72 -5.86 -8.81 -9.69
C ASP A 72 -5.89 -7.40 -9.09
N SER A 73 -6.40 -7.29 -7.87
CA SER A 73 -6.53 -6.01 -7.17
C SER A 73 -5.19 -5.31 -6.93
N ARG A 74 -4.05 -6.01 -7.02
CA ARG A 74 -2.69 -5.41 -6.96
C ARG A 74 -2.43 -4.39 -8.05
N LEU A 75 -3.20 -4.46 -9.12
CA LEU A 75 -3.06 -3.62 -10.29
C LEU A 75 -3.96 -2.37 -10.23
N ILE A 76 -4.80 -2.24 -9.19
CA ILE A 76 -5.47 -0.99 -8.85
C ILE A 76 -4.41 -0.02 -8.32
N GLN A 77 -4.08 0.95 -9.16
CA GLN A 77 -3.15 2.03 -8.84
C GLN A 77 -3.93 3.33 -8.64
N LEU A 78 -3.39 4.22 -7.81
CA LEU A 78 -3.90 5.59 -7.72
C LEU A 78 -3.92 6.25 -9.10
N SER A 79 -4.99 6.96 -9.43
CA SER A 79 -5.07 7.79 -10.64
C SER A 79 -4.01 8.89 -10.63
N ALA A 80 -3.73 9.49 -11.79
CA ALA A 80 -2.79 10.61 -11.88
C ALA A 80 -3.17 11.77 -10.94
N PHE A 81 -4.47 12.06 -10.81
CA PHE A 81 -4.99 13.09 -9.92
C PHE A 81 -4.86 12.73 -8.45
N GLU A 82 -5.17 11.49 -8.05
CA GLU A 82 -4.95 11.03 -6.68
C GLU A 82 -3.47 11.10 -6.30
N ARG A 83 -2.58 10.61 -7.17
CA ARG A 83 -1.12 10.72 -6.96
C ARG A 83 -0.70 12.17 -6.77
N ALA A 84 -1.19 13.08 -7.60
CA ALA A 84 -0.86 14.50 -7.51
C ALA A 84 -1.47 15.19 -6.27
N ARG A 85 -2.46 14.57 -5.62
CA ARG A 85 -3.07 14.99 -4.34
C ARG A 85 -2.39 14.41 -3.09
N VAL A 86 -1.58 13.36 -3.22
CA VAL A 86 -0.88 12.77 -2.06
C VAL A 86 0.06 13.80 -1.41
N PRO A 87 -0.11 14.09 -0.11
CA PRO A 87 0.70 15.08 0.61
C PRO A 87 2.09 14.54 0.96
N VAL A 88 3.04 15.46 1.09
CA VAL A 88 4.41 15.14 1.53
C VAL A 88 4.43 14.91 3.05
N THR A 89 5.16 13.89 3.46
CA THR A 89 5.42 13.48 4.84
C THR A 89 6.87 13.77 5.17
N THR A 90 7.09 14.60 6.20
CA THR A 90 8.44 14.91 6.72
C THR A 90 8.73 14.19 8.04
N ARG A 91 7.69 13.76 8.75
CA ARG A 91 7.80 12.98 9.98
C ARG A 91 6.58 12.08 10.21
N MET A 92 6.73 11.11 11.10
CA MET A 92 5.68 10.15 11.46
C MET A 92 5.48 10.05 12.98
N HIS A 93 4.25 9.83 13.42
CA HIS A 93 3.87 9.59 14.82
C HIS A 93 3.24 8.20 14.99
N SER A 94 3.16 7.75 16.24
CA SER A 94 2.43 6.52 16.58
C SER A 94 0.95 6.62 16.18
N ALA A 95 0.39 5.49 15.73
CA ALA A 95 -1.02 5.39 15.34
C ALA A 95 -1.97 5.26 16.55
N MET A 96 -1.43 5.04 17.75
CA MET A 96 -2.22 4.83 18.97
C MET A 96 -1.45 5.35 20.20
N GLY A 97 -2.18 5.72 21.25
CA GLY A 97 -1.60 6.29 22.47
C GLY A 97 -1.25 7.77 22.31
N SER A 98 -0.08 8.18 22.82
CA SER A 98 0.50 9.48 22.49
C SER A 98 1.17 9.48 21.12
N GLU A 99 1.60 10.65 20.63
CA GLU A 99 2.40 10.78 19.41
C GLU A 99 3.69 9.93 19.41
N PHE A 100 4.19 9.59 20.59
CA PHE A 100 5.36 8.70 20.80
C PHE A 100 4.96 7.28 21.25
N GLY A 101 3.69 6.91 21.14
CA GLY A 101 3.18 5.58 21.50
C GLY A 101 3.06 5.33 23.01
N ALA A 102 3.08 6.37 23.85
CA ALA A 102 2.90 6.19 25.28
C ALA A 102 1.54 5.55 25.58
N LEU A 103 1.48 4.69 26.60
CA LEU A 103 0.30 3.91 27.00
C LEU A 103 -0.14 2.87 25.97
N THR A 104 0.76 2.44 25.08
CA THR A 104 0.53 1.34 24.15
C THR A 104 1.71 0.40 24.11
N TYR A 105 1.50 -0.80 23.58
CA TYR A 105 2.56 -1.75 23.27
C TYR A 105 2.21 -2.53 22.01
N ASN A 106 3.25 -3.02 21.32
CA ASN A 106 3.11 -3.91 20.17
C ASN A 106 2.94 -5.36 20.68
N ALA A 107 1.72 -5.88 20.62
CA ALA A 107 1.35 -7.20 21.10
C ALA A 107 1.77 -8.31 20.13
N GLN A 108 1.79 -8.02 18.83
CA GLN A 108 2.27 -8.94 17.80
C GLN A 108 3.05 -8.18 16.72
N PRO A 109 4.39 -8.22 16.79
CA PRO A 109 5.23 -7.46 15.87
C PRO A 109 5.12 -7.92 14.42
N TYR A 110 5.42 -6.98 13.53
CA TYR A 110 5.68 -7.23 12.12
C TYR A 110 6.67 -8.38 11.96
N TRP A 111 6.34 -9.25 11.00
CA TRP A 111 7.12 -10.42 10.63
C TRP A 111 7.25 -11.51 11.70
N ALA A 112 6.49 -11.43 12.79
CA ALA A 112 6.42 -12.51 13.78
C ALA A 112 5.94 -13.81 13.10
N ASP A 113 6.72 -14.89 13.25
CA ASP A 113 6.42 -16.17 12.63
C ASP A 113 5.21 -16.84 13.28
N ASN A 114 4.24 -17.24 12.46
CA ASN A 114 3.06 -17.98 12.86
C ASN A 114 2.71 -19.03 11.79
N PRO A 115 3.38 -20.20 11.80
CA PRO A 115 3.21 -21.22 10.77
C PRO A 115 1.77 -21.76 10.72
N LYS A 116 1.03 -21.71 11.84
CA LYS A 116 -0.39 -22.11 11.92
C LYS A 116 -1.31 -21.19 11.11
N ARG A 117 -0.92 -19.93 10.93
CA ARG A 117 -1.65 -18.93 10.14
C ARG A 117 -1.05 -18.70 8.75
N GLY A 118 -0.09 -19.54 8.34
CA GLY A 118 0.42 -19.55 6.98
C GLY A 118 1.71 -18.76 6.75
N GLY A 119 2.37 -18.25 7.79
CA GLY A 119 3.66 -17.58 7.66
C GLY A 119 3.84 -16.48 8.70
N HIS A 120 4.41 -15.37 8.27
CA HIS A 120 4.73 -14.21 9.08
C HIS A 120 3.58 -13.20 9.13
N HIS A 121 3.40 -12.56 10.28
CA HIS A 121 2.44 -11.48 10.47
C HIS A 121 2.80 -10.26 9.61
N THR A 122 1.81 -9.67 8.93
CA THR A 122 2.04 -8.65 7.90
C THR A 122 2.12 -7.21 8.40
N GLY A 123 1.75 -6.97 9.67
CA GLY A 123 1.75 -5.66 10.30
C GLY A 123 2.15 -5.72 11.77
N ASP A 124 2.06 -4.59 12.44
CA ASP A 124 2.14 -4.51 13.90
C ASP A 124 0.73 -4.52 14.50
N ASP A 125 0.50 -5.37 15.51
CA ASP A 125 -0.73 -5.31 16.32
C ASP A 125 -0.47 -4.51 17.60
N PHE A 126 -1.08 -3.34 17.71
CA PHE A 126 -0.95 -2.47 18.88
C PHE A 126 -2.14 -2.61 19.83
N ASN A 127 -1.83 -2.69 21.13
CA ASN A 127 -2.81 -2.69 22.22
C ASN A 127 -2.57 -1.57 23.23
N GLY A 128 -3.67 -1.09 23.83
CA GLY A 128 -3.63 -0.20 24.99
C GLY A 128 -3.29 -0.96 26.28
N ILE A 129 -2.89 -0.23 27.33
CA ILE A 129 -2.61 -0.86 28.63
C ILE A 129 -3.91 -1.31 29.29
N GLY A 130 -4.05 -2.62 29.55
CA GLY A 130 -5.18 -3.19 30.28
C GLY A 130 -5.59 -4.59 29.81
N GLY A 131 -5.30 -4.92 28.55
CA GLY A 131 -5.52 -6.22 27.95
C GLY A 131 -6.96 -6.51 27.54
N MET A 132 -7.16 -7.55 26.73
CA MET A 132 -8.46 -7.94 26.16
C MET A 132 -9.12 -6.81 25.36
N ASN A 133 -10.23 -6.27 25.82
CA ASN A 133 -11.00 -5.22 25.12
C ASN A 133 -10.97 -3.88 25.87
N THR A 134 -10.00 -3.66 26.76
CA THR A 134 -9.92 -2.40 27.52
C THR A 134 -9.61 -1.20 26.65
N ASP A 135 -9.00 -1.43 25.49
CA ASP A 135 -8.67 -0.45 24.45
C ASP A 135 -9.72 -0.37 23.33
N LEU A 136 -10.85 -1.09 23.46
CA LEU A 136 -11.96 -0.96 22.51
C LEU A 136 -12.49 0.48 22.52
N GLY A 137 -12.51 1.13 21.37
CA GLY A 137 -12.93 2.52 21.23
C GLY A 137 -11.80 3.53 21.44
N ASP A 138 -10.58 3.11 21.80
CA ASP A 138 -9.44 4.03 21.90
C ASP A 138 -9.18 4.71 20.55
N PRO A 139 -8.76 5.99 20.55
CA PRO A 139 -8.54 6.73 19.32
C PRO A 139 -7.37 6.17 18.51
N VAL A 140 -7.58 6.06 17.20
CA VAL A 140 -6.55 5.74 16.21
C VAL A 140 -6.22 6.99 15.41
N TYR A 141 -4.93 7.26 15.23
CA TYR A 141 -4.41 8.48 14.64
C TYR A 141 -3.69 8.21 13.31
N ALA A 142 -3.78 9.16 12.37
CA ALA A 142 -2.98 9.14 11.16
C ALA A 142 -1.49 9.25 11.51
N VAL A 143 -0.67 8.32 11.00
CA VAL A 143 0.77 8.26 11.30
C VAL A 143 1.55 9.36 10.59
N ALA A 144 0.94 9.97 9.57
CA ALA A 144 1.49 11.01 8.72
C ALA A 144 0.38 11.74 7.98
N ASN A 145 0.69 12.90 7.38
CA ASN A 145 -0.20 13.55 6.42
C ASN A 145 -0.54 12.57 5.30
N GLY A 146 -1.82 12.40 4.96
CA GLY A 146 -2.22 11.39 4.00
C GLY A 146 -3.44 11.76 3.17
N LEU A 147 -3.62 11.03 2.08
CA LEU A 147 -4.86 10.98 1.30
C LEU A 147 -5.55 9.64 1.59
N SER A 148 -6.83 9.66 1.95
CA SER A 148 -7.61 8.42 2.09
C SER A 148 -7.86 7.79 0.72
N VAL A 149 -7.31 6.60 0.51
CA VAL A 149 -7.35 5.88 -0.79
C VAL A 149 -8.10 4.55 -0.71
N TYR A 150 -8.51 4.13 0.48
CA TYR A 150 -9.40 3.00 0.68
C TYR A 150 -10.13 3.12 2.02
N ARG A 151 -11.41 2.78 2.03
CA ARG A 151 -12.22 2.63 3.26
C ARG A 151 -13.23 1.51 3.07
N GLY A 152 -13.26 0.55 3.97
CA GLY A 152 -14.28 -0.51 3.99
C GLY A 152 -13.77 -1.80 4.58
N GLU A 153 -14.54 -2.88 4.40
CA GLU A 153 -14.15 -4.22 4.83
C GLU A 153 -13.60 -5.03 3.64
N PRO A 154 -12.28 -5.25 3.55
CA PRO A 154 -11.67 -5.86 2.37
C PRO A 154 -11.95 -7.36 2.27
N SER A 155 -11.98 -8.06 3.41
CA SER A 155 -12.40 -9.45 3.49
C SER A 155 -12.66 -9.86 4.95
N LYS A 156 -13.17 -11.08 5.13
CA LYS A 156 -13.44 -11.64 6.46
C LYS A 156 -12.17 -11.64 7.30
N GLY A 157 -12.29 -11.12 8.52
CA GLY A 157 -11.18 -11.07 9.49
C GLY A 157 -10.42 -9.75 9.47
N TRP A 158 -10.67 -8.83 8.53
CA TRP A 158 -10.09 -7.48 8.62
C TRP A 158 -10.97 -6.49 9.38
N GLY A 159 -12.30 -6.62 9.26
CA GLY A 159 -13.22 -5.59 9.74
C GLY A 159 -13.01 -4.26 9.03
N ASN A 160 -13.47 -3.17 9.64
CA ASN A 160 -13.28 -1.83 9.08
C ASN A 160 -11.79 -1.53 8.90
N THR A 161 -11.43 -1.20 7.67
CA THR A 161 -10.06 -0.90 7.26
C THR A 161 -10.00 0.44 6.53
N LEU A 162 -8.99 1.26 6.85
CA LEU A 162 -8.66 2.51 6.19
C LEU A 162 -7.22 2.40 5.62
N MET A 163 -6.99 2.90 4.41
CA MET A 163 -5.64 3.03 3.86
C MET A 163 -5.37 4.48 3.48
N LEU A 164 -4.24 5.00 3.94
CA LEU A 164 -3.77 6.34 3.64
C LEU A 164 -2.54 6.28 2.73
N ALA A 165 -2.55 7.09 1.67
CA ALA A 165 -1.40 7.33 0.82
C ALA A 165 -0.60 8.52 1.31
N HIS A 166 0.72 8.35 1.32
CA HIS A 166 1.71 9.34 1.76
C HIS A 166 2.77 9.50 0.67
N ARG A 167 3.48 10.62 0.69
CA ARG A 167 4.63 10.87 -0.18
C ARG A 167 5.84 11.21 0.67
N ASP A 168 6.97 10.55 0.47
CA ASP A 168 8.22 10.94 1.14
C ASP A 168 8.83 12.21 0.52
N VAL A 169 9.91 12.71 1.11
CA VAL A 169 10.56 13.94 0.65
C VAL A 169 11.28 13.74 -0.69
N GLU A 170 11.63 12.50 -1.04
CA GLU A 170 12.19 12.10 -2.32
C GLU A 170 11.11 11.95 -3.41
N GLY A 171 9.83 12.00 -3.04
CA GLY A 171 8.69 11.95 -3.95
C GLY A 171 8.13 10.55 -4.20
N ALA A 172 8.62 9.50 -3.56
CA ALA A 172 8.02 8.18 -3.65
C ALA A 172 6.73 8.09 -2.82
N ILE A 173 5.75 7.33 -3.31
CA ILE A 173 4.49 7.09 -2.61
C ILE A 173 4.61 5.82 -1.77
N PHE A 174 4.11 5.88 -0.54
CA PHE A 174 3.97 4.75 0.36
C PHE A 174 2.59 4.78 1.03
N MET A 175 2.18 3.65 1.60
CA MET A 175 0.85 3.50 2.22
C MET A 175 0.97 3.11 3.68
N SER A 176 0.02 3.56 4.50
CA SER A 176 -0.30 2.97 5.79
C SER A 176 -1.71 2.38 5.77
N MET A 177 -1.89 1.20 6.34
CA MET A 177 -3.18 0.51 6.45
C MET A 177 -3.53 0.30 7.91
N TYR A 178 -4.73 0.74 8.30
CA TYR A 178 -5.29 0.64 9.63
C TYR A 178 -6.48 -0.31 9.58
N ALA A 179 -6.39 -1.46 10.25
CA ALA A 179 -7.44 -2.46 10.23
C ALA A 179 -7.97 -2.76 11.64
N HIS A 180 -9.02 -3.58 11.67
CA HIS A 180 -9.75 -3.97 12.87
C HIS A 180 -10.46 -2.81 13.57
N LEU A 181 -10.68 -1.68 12.88
CA LEU A 181 -11.30 -0.50 13.45
C LEU A 181 -12.77 -0.77 13.85
N ASP A 182 -13.25 -0.09 14.89
CA ASP A 182 -14.67 -0.08 15.24
C ASP A 182 -15.39 0.97 14.38
N GLN A 183 -14.84 2.18 14.32
CA GLN A 183 -15.35 3.27 13.50
C GLN A 183 -14.25 3.87 12.61
N ILE A 184 -14.66 4.36 11.44
CA ILE A 184 -13.80 5.15 10.53
C ILE A 184 -14.46 6.51 10.32
N TYR A 185 -13.76 7.57 10.76
CA TYR A 185 -14.20 8.95 10.63
C TYR A 185 -13.80 9.57 9.29
N THR A 186 -12.72 9.09 8.70
CA THR A 186 -12.15 9.62 7.45
C THR A 186 -12.88 9.08 6.21
N PRO A 187 -13.53 9.92 5.39
CA PRO A 187 -14.12 9.48 4.12
C PRO A 187 -13.06 9.11 3.07
N TYR A 188 -13.43 8.33 2.06
CA TYR A 188 -12.56 8.12 0.90
C TYR A 188 -12.29 9.45 0.17
N GLY A 189 -11.04 9.64 -0.26
CA GLY A 189 -10.58 10.81 -1.01
C GLY A 189 -10.36 12.07 -0.18
N SER A 190 -10.54 12.04 1.15
CA SER A 190 -10.24 13.18 2.03
C SER A 190 -8.74 13.23 2.38
N MET A 191 -8.26 14.44 2.63
CA MET A 191 -6.93 14.66 3.20
C MET A 191 -7.02 14.50 4.72
N VAL A 192 -5.98 13.94 5.32
CA VAL A 192 -5.82 13.85 6.78
C VAL A 192 -4.47 14.41 7.19
N SER A 193 -4.43 15.06 8.33
CA SER A 193 -3.20 15.59 8.92
C SER A 193 -2.53 14.57 9.81
N LEU A 194 -1.20 14.66 9.96
CA LEU A 194 -0.45 13.91 10.96
C LEU A 194 -1.09 14.05 12.35
N GLY A 195 -1.35 12.93 13.02
CA GLY A 195 -1.95 12.91 14.35
C GLY A 195 -3.45 13.18 14.39
N GLU A 196 -4.11 13.37 13.25
CA GLU A 196 -5.56 13.48 13.19
C GLU A 196 -6.22 12.15 13.57
N THR A 197 -7.29 12.20 14.37
CA THR A 197 -8.06 11.00 14.72
C THR A 197 -8.84 10.51 13.49
N ILE A 198 -8.52 9.32 13.01
CA ILE A 198 -9.07 8.72 11.78
C ILE A 198 -10.15 7.67 12.07
N GLY A 199 -10.20 7.18 13.31
CA GLY A 199 -11.12 6.14 13.74
C GLY A 199 -10.87 5.70 15.17
N THR A 200 -11.37 4.53 15.51
CA THR A 200 -11.22 3.93 16.83
C THR A 200 -10.82 2.45 16.73
N VAL A 201 -10.10 1.97 17.73
CA VAL A 201 -9.75 0.56 17.90
C VAL A 201 -11.02 -0.29 17.97
N GLY A 202 -11.01 -1.45 17.32
CA GLY A 202 -12.15 -2.37 17.27
C GLY A 202 -11.74 -3.83 17.34
N THR A 203 -12.66 -4.72 16.97
CA THR A 203 -12.55 -6.18 17.16
C THR A 203 -12.60 -6.98 15.86
N ALA A 204 -12.57 -6.28 14.73
CA ALA A 204 -12.83 -6.85 13.41
C ALA A 204 -14.13 -7.68 13.36
N ASN A 205 -15.26 -7.11 13.78
CA ASN A 205 -16.55 -7.80 13.89
C ASN A 205 -16.49 -9.02 14.83
N LEU A 206 -15.94 -8.84 16.03
CA LEU A 206 -15.79 -9.86 17.08
C LEU A 206 -14.90 -11.06 16.70
N ASN A 207 -14.10 -10.96 15.65
CA ASN A 207 -13.17 -12.02 15.28
C ASN A 207 -11.95 -12.07 16.22
N TYR A 208 -11.59 -10.95 16.85
CA TYR A 208 -10.45 -10.84 17.76
C TYR A 208 -10.76 -9.97 18.99
N PRO A 209 -9.99 -10.11 20.09
CA PRO A 209 -9.90 -9.06 21.10
C PRO A 209 -9.51 -7.72 20.46
N ALA A 210 -9.86 -6.62 21.12
CA ALA A 210 -9.63 -5.30 20.56
C ALA A 210 -8.13 -5.03 20.37
N HIS A 211 -7.76 -4.50 19.21
CA HIS A 211 -6.40 -4.04 18.88
C HIS A 211 -6.43 -3.26 17.56
N LEU A 212 -5.38 -2.48 17.31
CA LEU A 212 -5.11 -1.89 16.01
C LEU A 212 -4.12 -2.77 15.25
N HIS A 213 -4.47 -3.20 14.03
CA HIS A 213 -3.50 -3.76 13.10
C HIS A 213 -3.01 -2.67 12.13
N LEU A 214 -1.71 -2.43 12.10
CA LEU A 214 -1.06 -1.43 11.25
C LEU A 214 -0.12 -2.10 10.24
N GLU A 215 -0.35 -1.94 8.95
CA GLU A 215 0.63 -2.27 7.91
C GLU A 215 1.25 -1.01 7.30
N MET A 216 2.47 -1.13 6.78
CA MET A 216 3.11 -0.14 5.93
C MET A 216 3.64 -0.77 4.64
N HIS A 217 3.44 -0.06 3.51
CA HIS A 217 3.80 -0.56 2.18
C HIS A 217 4.61 0.48 1.40
N ARG A 218 5.72 0.05 0.78
CA ARG A 218 6.52 0.87 -0.13
C ARG A 218 6.04 0.73 -1.58
N SER A 219 4.76 0.97 -1.80
CA SER A 219 4.15 0.99 -3.14
C SER A 219 3.03 2.01 -3.24
N SER A 220 2.64 2.34 -4.48
CA SER A 220 1.48 3.18 -4.79
C SER A 220 0.18 2.38 -5.02
N GLY A 221 0.22 1.06 -4.81
CA GLY A 221 -0.91 0.17 -5.07
C GLY A 221 -1.81 0.05 -3.85
N VAL A 222 -3.12 -0.04 -4.07
CA VAL A 222 -4.09 -0.36 -3.01
C VAL A 222 -4.33 -1.86 -3.03
N HIS A 223 -3.44 -2.61 -2.35
CA HIS A 223 -3.55 -4.06 -2.25
C HIS A 223 -3.63 -4.51 -0.80
N ILE A 224 -4.76 -5.13 -0.46
CA ILE A 224 -4.99 -5.70 0.87
C ILE A 224 -4.95 -7.22 0.73
N GLY A 225 -3.86 -7.82 1.22
CA GLY A 225 -3.66 -9.26 1.20
C GLY A 225 -4.26 -9.99 2.41
N ALA A 226 -3.75 -11.19 2.68
CA ALA A 226 -3.98 -11.88 3.94
C ALA A 226 -3.09 -11.28 5.05
N GLY A 227 -3.55 -11.30 6.31
CA GLY A 227 -2.78 -10.83 7.47
C GLY A 227 -1.55 -11.68 7.84
N TYR A 228 -1.30 -12.77 7.10
CA TYR A 228 -0.14 -13.65 7.26
C TYR A 228 0.36 -14.09 5.89
N THR A 229 1.69 -14.12 5.72
CA THR A 229 2.34 -14.43 4.44
C THR A 229 3.72 -15.05 4.61
N LYS A 230 4.15 -15.87 3.65
CA LYS A 230 5.56 -16.33 3.53
C LYS A 230 6.40 -15.40 2.65
N VAL A 231 5.76 -14.46 1.97
CA VAL A 231 6.39 -13.60 0.96
C VAL A 231 6.30 -12.16 1.45
N LEU A 232 7.45 -11.50 1.50
CA LEU A 232 7.60 -10.13 2.01
C LEU A 232 6.76 -9.14 1.19
N GLY A 233 6.87 -9.19 -0.13
CA GLY A 233 6.21 -8.24 -1.02
C GLY A 233 6.78 -6.83 -0.86
N ASP A 234 5.89 -5.85 -0.81
CA ASP A 234 6.19 -4.42 -0.63
C ASP A 234 6.07 -3.93 0.83
N ARG A 235 5.78 -4.85 1.76
CA ARG A 235 5.57 -4.55 3.17
C ARG A 235 6.88 -4.19 3.87
N VAL A 236 6.77 -3.28 4.82
CA VAL A 236 7.87 -2.86 5.68
C VAL A 236 7.42 -2.78 7.13
N ASP A 237 8.39 -2.87 8.03
CA ASP A 237 8.20 -2.76 9.47
C ASP A 237 7.62 -1.38 9.85
N PRO A 238 6.37 -1.30 10.35
CA PRO A 238 5.71 -0.04 10.70
C PRO A 238 6.41 0.68 11.86
N SER A 239 6.69 -0.03 12.96
CA SER A 239 7.39 0.51 14.12
C SER A 239 8.75 1.11 13.75
N HIS A 240 9.49 0.43 12.88
CA HIS A 240 10.77 0.92 12.37
C HIS A 240 10.60 2.18 11.52
N ALA A 241 9.65 2.18 10.58
CA ALA A 241 9.40 3.32 9.70
C ALA A 241 8.99 4.58 10.49
N ILE A 242 8.08 4.42 11.45
CA ILE A 242 7.64 5.51 12.33
C ILE A 242 8.83 6.06 13.14
N THR A 243 9.63 5.17 13.76
CA THR A 243 10.74 5.58 14.63
C THR A 243 11.84 6.31 13.85
N GLN A 244 12.15 5.87 12.63
CA GLN A 244 13.14 6.55 11.78
C GLN A 244 12.74 7.97 11.39
N GLN A 245 11.44 8.24 11.30
CA GLN A 245 10.91 9.51 10.84
C GLN A 245 10.28 10.34 11.97
N SER A 246 10.60 10.08 13.25
CA SER A 246 9.94 10.76 14.37
C SER A 246 10.41 12.22 14.62
N THR A 247 11.54 12.64 14.04
CA THR A 247 12.22 13.94 14.36
C THR A 247 12.29 14.94 13.21
N GLY A 248 11.52 14.75 12.14
CA GLY A 248 11.51 15.67 10.99
C GLY A 248 11.01 17.09 11.30
N ALA A 249 11.33 18.05 10.43
CA ALA A 249 11.06 19.48 10.61
C ALA A 249 9.57 19.80 10.92
N PRO A 250 9.28 20.91 11.64
CA PRO A 250 7.93 21.33 12.01
C PRO A 250 6.97 21.47 10.82
N HIS A 251 5.69 21.29 11.11
CA HIS A 251 4.59 21.10 10.17
C HIS A 251 4.34 22.31 9.26
N GLN A 252 4.43 22.10 7.95
CA GLN A 252 3.51 22.70 6.99
C GLN A 252 2.83 21.53 6.29
N LEU A 253 1.50 21.58 6.13
CA LEU A 253 0.86 20.83 5.06
C LEU A 253 1.48 21.39 3.78
N TYR A 254 2.57 20.80 3.32
CA TYR A 254 3.00 21.05 1.96
C TYR A 254 1.85 20.55 1.11
N ASN A 255 1.14 21.52 0.56
CA ASN A 255 0.11 21.29 -0.43
C ASN A 255 0.67 20.26 -1.41
N SER A 256 -0.15 19.27 -1.76
CA SER A 256 0.24 18.30 -2.76
C SER A 256 0.77 19.02 -4.01
N PRO A 257 1.61 18.41 -4.85
CA PRO A 257 2.10 19.08 -6.05
C PRO A 257 0.98 19.72 -6.89
N LEU A 258 -0.19 19.08 -6.96
CA LEU A 258 -1.38 19.68 -7.58
C LEU A 258 -1.97 20.86 -6.79
N ALA A 259 -2.06 20.77 -5.47
CA ALA A 259 -2.55 21.87 -4.65
C ALA A 259 -1.62 23.09 -4.71
N ILE A 260 -0.30 22.88 -4.81
CA ILE A 260 0.67 23.95 -5.11
C ILE A 260 0.36 24.57 -6.49
N MET A 261 0.25 23.74 -7.54
CA MET A 261 -0.08 24.24 -8.88
C MET A 261 -1.44 24.96 -8.96
N MET A 262 -2.45 24.47 -8.24
CA MET A 262 -3.79 25.10 -8.19
C MET A 262 -3.75 26.42 -7.45
N GLN A 263 -2.99 26.51 -6.37
CA GLN A 263 -2.79 27.75 -5.62
C GLN A 263 -2.02 28.78 -6.46
N GLU A 264 -0.94 28.38 -7.12
CA GLU A 264 -0.19 29.23 -8.05
C GLU A 264 -1.07 29.74 -9.20
N ASN A 265 -1.93 28.89 -9.76
CA ASN A 265 -2.88 29.31 -10.81
C ASN A 265 -3.95 30.27 -10.28
N LEU A 266 -4.45 30.09 -9.06
CA LEU A 266 -5.39 30.99 -8.41
C LEU A 266 -4.74 32.37 -8.16
N GLU A 267 -3.53 32.38 -7.62
CA GLU A 267 -2.75 33.59 -7.38
C GLU A 267 -2.45 34.33 -8.69
N TYR A 268 -2.03 33.61 -9.74
CA TYR A 268 -1.82 34.17 -11.08
C TYR A 268 -3.11 34.77 -11.67
N THR A 269 -4.24 34.09 -11.52
CA THR A 269 -5.54 34.57 -12.01
C THR A 269 -5.99 35.82 -11.26
N GLN A 270 -5.82 35.87 -9.94
CA GLN A 270 -6.15 37.05 -9.12
C GLN A 270 -5.25 38.24 -9.44
N GLN A 271 -3.95 37.99 -9.66
CA GLN A 271 -3.01 39.03 -10.06
C GLN A 271 -3.39 39.64 -11.42
N ASN A 272 -3.75 38.83 -12.40
CA ASN A 272 -4.18 39.32 -13.72
C ASN A 272 -5.50 40.10 -13.65
N LEU A 273 -6.46 39.67 -12.82
CA LEU A 273 -7.70 40.42 -12.58
C LEU A 273 -7.43 41.78 -11.92
N SER A 274 -6.46 41.87 -11.00
CA SER A 274 -6.09 43.13 -10.34
C SER A 274 -5.45 44.13 -11.30
N ILE A 275 -4.59 43.66 -12.21
CA ILE A 275 -3.93 44.48 -13.24
C ILE A 275 -4.97 45.04 -14.22
N GLN A 276 -5.93 44.22 -14.65
CA GLN A 276 -7.01 44.69 -15.53
C GLN A 276 -7.85 45.78 -14.86
N ASN A 277 -8.22 45.60 -13.59
CA ASN A 277 -9.02 46.57 -12.86
C ASN A 277 -8.29 47.91 -12.62
N GLN A 278 -6.97 47.90 -12.42
CA GLN A 278 -6.15 49.13 -12.36
C GLN A 278 -6.11 49.85 -13.70
N SER A 279 -5.91 49.12 -14.81
CA SER A 279 -5.89 49.72 -16.16
C SER A 279 -7.21 50.36 -16.59
N THR A 280 -8.34 49.93 -16.01
CA THR A 280 -9.66 50.54 -16.24
C THR A 280 -9.98 51.74 -15.35
N GLN A 281 -9.21 51.99 -14.29
CA GLN A 281 -9.37 53.19 -13.45
C GLN A 281 -8.49 54.37 -13.89
N ASP A 282 -7.45 54.10 -14.68
CA ASP A 282 -6.52 55.10 -15.21
C ASP A 282 -6.91 55.64 -16.62
N ASN A 283 -8.09 55.29 -17.13
CA ASN A 283 -8.69 55.81 -18.37
C ASN A 283 -10.00 56.55 -18.08
#